data_AF-A0A9P7BLK0-F1
#
_entry.id   AF-A0A9P7BLK0-F1
#
_cell.length_a   1.000
_cell.length_b   1.000
_cell.length_c   1.000
_cell.angle_alpha   90.00
_cell.angle_beta   90.00
_cell.angle_gamma   90.00
#
_symmetry.space_group_name_H-M   'P 1'
#
loop_
_entity.id
_entity.type
_entity.pdbx_description
1 polymer ?
#
loop_
_entity_poly.entity_id
_entity_poly.type
_entity_poly.pdbx_seq_one_letter_code
_entity_poly.pdbx_strand_id
1 'polypeptide(L)'
;MTPTDYFYIRSVSTGNVVCSVKDQDPLRSQVMVTPPTLSDSELWYWKDQFIFNKANDLVLDIRKGRLRLIEDTEICLYHPKPLEEAHNQLWGIRSDAVDAYGKRMEGSYIYSLASNEWVLDIQVAENNSQKLVLFPLQPIDNDNQRWLIVPEGKLELTKNSETSYFSLEQDTINTPPPSTTPSPTYPFSSTDVNQFPQGLTPAKRGSHSAIFSIEAFKDYHNRVYGSQEANISDKGIAMATAYHIFQNWKLDQIAHDFISISGDVRSRLQLLTQKEVSKLLSNSALYSNNHKENTISLSSRLIIQLYDQTPISP
;
A
#
# COMPACT_ATOMS: atom_id res chain seq x y z
N MET A 1 15.38 -10.40 36.23
CA MET A 1 14.49 -10.98 35.19
C MET A 1 15.25 -12.12 34.55
N THR A 2 14.69 -13.32 34.56
CA THR A 2 15.27 -14.49 33.90
C THR A 2 15.00 -14.43 32.39
N PRO A 3 15.97 -14.79 31.53
CA PRO A 3 15.88 -14.67 30.07
C PRO A 3 15.06 -15.82 29.47
N THR A 4 13.73 -15.76 29.63
CA THR A 4 12.78 -16.73 29.06
C THR A 4 11.78 -16.10 28.09
N ASP A 5 11.99 -14.84 27.70
CA ASP A 5 11.09 -14.07 26.84
C ASP A 5 11.58 -14.06 25.38
N TYR A 6 12.03 -15.20 24.86
CA TYR A 6 12.31 -15.32 23.43
C TYR A 6 11.00 -15.39 22.63
N PHE A 7 10.98 -14.74 21.48
CA PHE A 7 9.82 -14.71 20.59
C PHE A 7 10.22 -14.72 19.13
N TYR A 8 9.30 -15.19 18.30
CA TYR A 8 9.31 -14.99 16.86
C TYR A 8 8.60 -13.67 16.54
N ILE A 9 9.11 -12.95 15.55
CA ILE A 9 8.41 -11.83 14.92
C ILE A 9 7.79 -12.40 13.64
N ARG A 10 6.50 -12.74 13.67
CA ARG A 10 5.79 -13.40 12.58
C ARG A 10 4.99 -12.39 11.77
N SER A 11 5.14 -12.41 10.45
CA SER A 11 4.33 -11.60 9.55
C SER A 11 2.86 -12.00 9.62
N VAL A 12 1.96 -11.01 9.69
CA VAL A 12 0.52 -11.22 9.51
C VAL A 12 0.19 -11.59 8.06
N SER A 13 0.87 -11.00 7.08
CA SER A 13 0.56 -11.20 5.65
C SER A 13 0.98 -12.56 5.12
N THR A 14 2.16 -13.06 5.52
CA THR A 14 2.75 -14.27 4.95
C THR A 14 2.86 -15.43 5.93
N GLY A 15 2.75 -15.16 7.24
CA GLY A 15 3.02 -16.15 8.27
C GLY A 15 4.51 -16.51 8.44
N ASN A 16 5.41 -15.93 7.61
CA ASN A 16 6.86 -16.05 7.72
C ASN A 16 7.39 -15.34 8.96
N VAL A 17 8.62 -15.63 9.35
CA VAL A 17 9.28 -15.05 10.54
C VAL A 17 10.52 -14.26 10.18
N VAL A 18 10.80 -13.22 10.95
CA VAL A 18 12.05 -12.46 10.86
C VAL A 18 13.22 -13.34 11.29
N CYS A 19 14.26 -13.42 10.46
CA CYS A 19 15.37 -14.36 10.60
C CYS A 19 16.72 -13.68 10.32
N SER A 20 17.72 -13.95 11.17
CA SER A 20 19.11 -13.64 10.89
C SER A 20 19.69 -14.64 9.88
N VAL A 21 20.57 -14.17 8.99
CA VAL A 21 21.27 -15.05 8.04
C VAL A 21 22.11 -16.09 8.79
N LYS A 22 22.04 -17.36 8.37
CA LYS A 22 22.70 -18.51 9.03
C LYS A 22 24.15 -18.76 8.56
N ASP A 23 24.44 -18.48 7.30
CA ASP A 23 25.61 -19.07 6.61
C ASP A 23 26.77 -18.11 6.32
N GLN A 24 26.76 -16.91 6.92
CA GLN A 24 27.81 -15.89 6.74
C GLN A 24 28.11 -15.19 8.06
N ASP A 25 29.17 -14.36 8.10
CA ASP A 25 29.36 -13.41 9.19
C ASP A 25 28.07 -12.58 9.34
N PRO A 26 27.33 -12.72 10.47
CA PRO A 26 26.04 -12.09 10.61
C PRO A 26 26.18 -10.58 10.73
N LEU A 27 27.38 -10.06 11.06
CA LEU A 27 27.59 -8.63 11.22
C LEU A 27 27.30 -7.88 9.91
N ARG A 28 26.39 -6.91 9.99
CA ARG A 28 25.88 -6.11 8.86
C ARG A 28 25.16 -6.94 7.79
N SER A 29 24.85 -8.20 8.04
CA SER A 29 24.01 -9.00 7.15
C SER A 29 22.60 -8.41 7.09
N GLN A 30 21.96 -8.51 5.92
CA GLN A 30 20.58 -8.09 5.72
C GLN A 30 19.65 -9.04 6.50
N VAL A 31 18.71 -8.48 7.26
CA VAL A 31 17.70 -9.29 7.95
C VAL A 31 16.62 -9.71 6.96
N MET A 32 16.23 -10.98 7.02
CA MET A 32 15.30 -11.59 6.07
C MET A 32 14.00 -11.99 6.77
N VAL A 33 12.96 -12.21 5.97
CA VAL A 33 11.68 -12.75 6.42
C VAL A 33 11.46 -14.07 5.69
N THR A 34 11.49 -15.19 6.40
CA THR A 34 11.54 -16.53 5.80
C THR A 34 10.51 -17.46 6.40
N PRO A 35 10.11 -18.54 5.71
CA PRO A 35 9.33 -19.60 6.33
C PRO A 35 10.00 -20.09 7.61
N PRO A 36 9.24 -20.33 8.69
CA PRO A 36 9.80 -20.70 9.98
C PRO A 36 10.48 -22.07 9.95
N THR A 37 11.69 -22.12 10.52
CA THR A 37 12.50 -23.33 10.67
C THR A 37 12.69 -23.74 12.14
N LEU A 38 12.14 -22.97 13.08
CA LEU A 38 12.23 -23.19 14.53
C LEU A 38 13.67 -23.19 15.05
N SER A 39 14.51 -22.33 14.48
CA SER A 39 15.92 -22.20 14.85
C SER A 39 16.18 -20.92 15.63
N ASP A 40 17.27 -20.89 16.40
CA ASP A 40 17.66 -19.72 17.20
C ASP A 40 17.89 -18.45 16.36
N SER A 41 18.15 -18.56 15.05
CA SER A 41 18.28 -17.41 14.15
C SER A 41 16.97 -16.65 13.93
N GLU A 42 15.83 -17.27 14.26
CA GLU A 42 14.49 -16.70 14.12
C GLU A 42 13.93 -16.20 15.46
N LEU A 43 14.67 -16.41 16.54
CA LEU A 43 14.28 -16.04 17.89
C LEU A 43 14.94 -14.73 18.29
N TRP A 44 14.10 -13.86 18.86
CA TRP A 44 14.46 -12.52 19.26
C TRP A 44 14.08 -12.30 20.71
N TYR A 45 14.73 -11.35 21.38
CA TYR A 45 14.36 -10.93 22.71
C TYR A 45 14.53 -9.43 22.88
N TRP A 46 13.71 -8.86 23.76
CA TRP A 46 13.85 -7.47 24.17
C TRP A 46 14.88 -7.37 25.28
N LYS A 47 15.76 -6.39 25.17
CA LYS A 47 16.57 -5.90 26.28
C LYS A 47 16.56 -4.38 26.22
N ASP A 48 15.87 -3.78 27.19
CA ASP A 48 15.50 -2.37 27.15
C ASP A 48 14.71 -2.04 25.87
N GLN A 49 15.24 -1.17 25.01
CA GLN A 49 14.63 -0.78 23.73
C GLN A 49 15.32 -1.43 22.52
N PHE A 50 16.22 -2.38 22.75
CA PHE A 50 16.89 -3.13 21.70
C PHE A 50 16.17 -4.46 21.45
N ILE A 51 16.17 -4.90 20.19
CA ILE A 51 15.73 -6.23 19.77
C ILE A 51 16.98 -7.03 19.42
N PHE A 52 17.32 -8.01 20.26
CA PHE A 52 18.47 -8.89 20.09
C PHE A 52 18.08 -10.20 19.41
N ASN A 53 18.96 -10.75 18.57
CA ASN A 53 18.83 -12.08 18.02
C ASN A 53 19.48 -13.13 18.95
N LYS A 54 18.80 -14.25 19.20
CA LYS A 54 19.27 -15.30 20.10
C LYS A 54 20.52 -16.04 19.58
N ALA A 55 20.67 -16.22 18.27
CA ALA A 55 21.76 -17.01 17.72
C ALA A 55 23.12 -16.31 17.74
N ASN A 56 23.16 -14.98 17.76
CA ASN A 56 24.39 -14.21 17.58
C ASN A 56 24.54 -12.98 18.49
N ASP A 57 23.56 -12.68 19.36
CA ASP A 57 23.54 -11.52 20.26
C ASP A 57 23.72 -10.15 19.56
N LEU A 58 23.48 -10.08 18.25
CA LEU A 58 23.41 -8.83 17.51
C LEU A 58 22.00 -8.23 17.57
N VAL A 59 21.91 -6.92 17.37
CA VAL A 59 20.64 -6.17 17.40
C VAL A 59 20.18 -5.78 16.00
N LEU A 60 18.87 -5.56 15.86
CA LEU A 60 18.32 -4.89 14.68
C LEU A 60 18.85 -3.44 14.59
N ASP A 61 19.46 -3.10 13.46
CA ASP A 61 20.08 -1.81 13.17
C ASP A 61 19.61 -1.29 11.81
N ILE A 62 19.15 -0.03 11.76
CA ILE A 62 18.89 0.66 10.50
C ILE A 62 20.24 0.92 9.84
N ARG A 63 20.48 0.28 8.68
CA ARG A 63 21.79 0.28 8.03
C ARG A 63 22.29 1.70 7.76
N LYS A 64 23.48 2.01 8.29
CA LYS A 64 24.12 3.35 8.22
C LYS A 64 23.31 4.47 8.91
N GLY A 65 22.24 4.16 9.64
CA GLY A 65 21.39 5.13 10.34
C GLY A 65 20.65 6.10 9.42
N ARG A 66 20.41 5.75 8.16
CA ARG A 66 19.81 6.65 7.16
C ARG A 66 18.45 6.13 6.71
N LEU A 67 17.42 6.96 6.90
CA LEU A 67 16.09 6.77 6.31
C LEU A 67 16.12 7.20 4.84
N ARG A 68 15.61 6.36 3.95
CA ARG A 68 15.65 6.53 2.50
C ARG A 68 14.32 6.09 1.88
N LEU A 69 13.85 6.87 0.91
CA LEU A 69 12.60 6.62 0.19
C LEU A 69 12.85 6.09 -1.24
N ILE A 70 13.99 6.43 -1.84
CA ILE A 70 14.32 6.05 -3.23
C ILE A 70 14.91 4.62 -3.28
N GLU A 71 15.65 4.25 -2.23
CA GLU A 71 16.22 2.93 -2.03
C GLU A 71 15.71 2.40 -0.69
N ASP A 72 15.68 1.07 -0.55
CA ASP A 72 15.23 0.42 0.68
C ASP A 72 16.00 0.95 1.91
N THR A 73 15.28 1.30 2.97
CA THR A 73 15.90 1.52 4.27
C THR A 73 16.15 0.16 4.91
N GLU A 74 17.28 -0.43 4.55
CA GLU A 74 17.65 -1.79 4.96
C GLU A 74 17.81 -1.93 6.49
N ILE A 75 17.30 -3.04 7.02
CA ILE A 75 17.58 -3.51 8.37
C ILE A 75 18.71 -4.54 8.33
N CYS A 76 19.71 -4.34 9.17
CA CYS A 76 20.85 -5.23 9.30
C CYS A 76 21.10 -5.62 10.75
N LEU A 77 22.00 -6.58 10.96
CA LEU A 77 22.46 -6.93 12.29
C LEU A 77 23.69 -6.11 12.66
N TYR A 78 23.76 -5.62 13.90
CA TYR A 78 24.93 -4.91 14.38
C TYR A 78 25.17 -5.13 15.87
N HIS A 79 26.37 -4.78 16.34
CA HIS A 79 26.64 -4.75 17.77
C HIS A 79 25.76 -3.69 18.44
N PRO A 80 25.27 -3.93 19.67
CA PRO A 80 24.56 -2.92 20.43
C PRO A 80 25.47 -1.73 20.70
N LYS A 81 25.00 -0.53 20.34
CA LYS A 81 25.69 0.73 20.61
C LYS A 81 25.36 1.23 22.01
N PRO A 82 26.20 2.10 22.61
CA PRO A 82 25.82 2.89 23.76
C PRO A 82 24.53 3.67 23.50
N LEU A 83 23.69 3.84 24.53
CA LEU A 83 22.35 4.41 24.39
C LEU A 83 22.34 5.79 23.71
N GLU A 84 23.38 6.58 23.96
CA GLU A 84 23.58 7.92 23.40
C GLU A 84 23.80 7.91 21.88
N GLU A 85 24.29 6.80 21.33
CA GLU A 85 24.59 6.61 19.91
C GLU A 85 23.61 5.65 19.22
N ALA A 86 22.77 4.97 20.00
CA ALA A 86 21.94 3.86 19.56
C ALA A 86 20.64 4.26 18.85
N HIS A 87 20.41 5.54 18.51
CA HIS A 87 19.17 6.03 17.88
C HIS A 87 18.63 5.15 16.73
N ASN A 88 19.51 4.53 15.94
CA ASN A 88 19.17 3.66 14.82
C ASN A 88 19.00 2.17 15.19
N GLN A 89 19.00 1.83 16.47
CA GLN A 89 18.88 0.48 17.05
C GLN A 89 17.79 0.39 18.14
N LEU A 90 17.08 1.49 18.38
CA LEU A 90 16.02 1.56 19.39
C LEU A 90 14.66 1.39 18.72
N TRP A 91 13.88 0.46 19.26
CA TRP A 91 12.60 0.01 18.70
C TRP A 91 11.49 0.12 19.72
N GLY A 92 10.30 0.45 19.23
CA GLY A 92 9.05 0.39 19.99
C GLY A 92 8.06 -0.53 19.32
N ILE A 93 7.03 -0.94 20.06
CA ILE A 93 5.90 -1.71 19.55
C ILE A 93 4.60 -0.97 19.87
N ARG A 94 3.66 -0.94 18.91
CA ARG A 94 2.31 -0.41 19.12
C ARG A 94 1.27 -1.37 18.56
N SER A 95 0.23 -1.64 19.35
CA SER A 95 -0.85 -2.59 19.05
C SER A 95 -2.16 -1.88 18.71
N ASP A 96 -2.05 -0.70 18.09
CA ASP A 96 -3.14 0.18 17.69
C ASP A 96 -3.43 0.09 16.18
N ALA A 97 -3.02 -0.99 15.52
CA ALA A 97 -3.34 -1.24 14.13
C ALA A 97 -4.85 -1.24 13.91
N VAL A 98 -5.30 -0.38 13.01
CA VAL A 98 -6.71 -0.22 12.63
C VAL A 98 -6.86 -0.25 11.13
N ASP A 99 -7.93 -0.88 10.66
CA ASP A 99 -8.27 -0.88 9.24
C ASP A 99 -8.79 0.49 8.80
N ALA A 100 -9.15 0.60 7.51
CA ALA A 100 -9.72 1.81 6.94
C ALA A 100 -11.01 2.31 7.64
N TYR A 101 -11.66 1.46 8.45
CA TYR A 101 -12.89 1.76 9.16
C TYR A 101 -12.66 1.98 10.67
N GLY A 102 -11.41 2.03 11.12
CA GLY A 102 -11.06 2.19 12.53
C GLY A 102 -11.23 0.92 13.37
N LYS A 103 -11.49 -0.23 12.73
CA LYS A 103 -11.60 -1.51 13.44
C LYS A 103 -10.20 -2.03 13.72
N ARG A 104 -9.97 -2.49 14.95
CA ARG A 104 -8.70 -3.11 15.33
C ARG A 104 -8.37 -4.30 14.43
N MET A 105 -7.15 -4.28 13.90
CA MET A 105 -6.57 -5.36 13.14
C MET A 105 -5.67 -6.22 14.01
N GLU A 106 -5.43 -7.44 13.54
CA GLU A 106 -4.46 -8.33 14.17
C GLU A 106 -3.02 -7.84 13.88
N GLY A 107 -2.13 -8.10 14.83
CA GLY A 107 -0.73 -7.70 14.76
C GLY A 107 -0.44 -6.35 15.40
N SER A 108 0.84 -6.01 15.40
CA SER A 108 1.39 -4.77 15.93
C SER A 108 2.38 -4.18 14.93
N TYR A 109 2.59 -2.88 15.00
CA TYR A 109 3.68 -2.22 14.30
C TYR A 109 4.91 -2.22 15.19
N ILE A 110 6.06 -2.59 14.63
CA ILE A 110 7.37 -2.38 15.26
C ILE A 110 7.97 -1.15 14.59
N TYR A 111 8.26 -0.10 15.36
CA TYR A 111 8.66 1.20 14.84
C TYR A 111 10.01 1.65 15.38
N SER A 112 10.71 2.50 14.64
CA SER A 112 11.94 3.13 15.12
C SER A 112 11.61 4.23 16.12
N LEU A 113 12.25 4.22 17.30
CA LEU A 113 12.06 5.28 18.29
C LEU A 113 12.67 6.63 17.88
N ALA A 114 13.60 6.63 16.91
CA ALA A 114 14.10 7.85 16.31
C ALA A 114 13.10 8.46 15.31
N SER A 115 12.11 7.69 14.83
CA SER A 115 11.12 8.12 13.85
C SER A 115 9.88 7.21 13.89
N ASN A 116 8.92 7.54 14.77
CA ASN A 116 7.78 6.67 15.08
C ASN A 116 6.82 6.41 13.90
N GLU A 117 6.92 7.21 12.84
CA GLU A 117 6.18 7.02 11.59
C GLU A 117 6.85 6.03 10.64
N TRP A 118 8.00 5.47 11.01
CA TRP A 118 8.73 4.47 10.23
C TRP A 118 8.70 3.12 10.94
N VAL A 119 8.17 2.13 10.24
CA VAL A 119 7.87 0.80 10.77
C VAL A 119 8.57 -0.30 9.98
N LEU A 120 8.77 -1.45 10.61
CA LEU A 120 9.26 -2.64 9.92
C LEU A 120 8.26 -3.10 8.86
N ASP A 121 8.76 -3.36 7.65
CA ASP A 121 7.99 -3.78 6.48
C ASP A 121 8.72 -4.93 5.76
N ILE A 122 7.98 -5.67 4.93
CA ILE A 122 8.50 -6.71 4.05
C ILE A 122 8.64 -6.13 2.64
N GLN A 123 9.88 -6.09 2.17
CA GLN A 123 10.17 -5.78 0.77
C GLN A 123 10.57 -7.06 0.04
N VAL A 124 9.90 -7.35 -1.08
CA VAL A 124 10.29 -8.45 -1.97
C VAL A 124 11.42 -7.97 -2.86
N ALA A 125 12.53 -8.71 -2.86
CA ALA A 125 13.68 -8.47 -3.71
C ALA A 125 13.54 -9.18 -5.06
N GLU A 126 14.36 -8.81 -6.05
CA GLU A 126 14.34 -9.36 -7.42
C GLU A 126 14.47 -10.89 -7.49
N ASN A 127 15.10 -11.52 -6.50
CA ASN A 127 15.27 -12.96 -6.40
C ASN A 127 14.12 -13.65 -5.63
N ASN A 128 12.98 -12.98 -5.47
CA ASN A 128 11.84 -13.39 -4.66
C ASN A 128 12.14 -13.61 -3.17
N SER A 129 13.31 -13.17 -2.68
CA SER A 129 13.58 -13.18 -1.24
C SER A 129 12.89 -12.00 -0.56
N GLN A 130 12.37 -12.22 0.65
CA GLN A 130 11.71 -11.19 1.44
C GLN A 130 12.72 -10.58 2.41
N LYS A 131 13.05 -9.30 2.21
CA LYS A 131 13.90 -8.53 3.10
C LYS A 131 13.05 -7.84 4.17
N LEU A 132 13.60 -7.73 5.37
CA LEU A 132 13.10 -6.81 6.37
C LEU A 132 13.66 -5.40 6.10
N VAL A 133 12.78 -4.45 5.90
CA VAL A 133 13.13 -3.04 5.68
C VAL A 133 12.40 -2.14 6.67
N LEU A 134 12.79 -0.88 6.71
CA LEU A 134 12.03 0.17 7.36
C LEU A 134 11.31 1.00 6.30
N PHE A 135 10.02 1.28 6.51
CA PHE A 135 9.23 2.06 5.57
C PHE A 135 8.26 2.98 6.31
N PRO A 136 7.85 4.13 5.72
CA PRO A 136 6.78 4.93 6.30
C PRO A 136 5.52 4.10 6.54
N LEU A 137 4.88 4.32 7.69
CA LEU A 137 3.65 3.65 8.08
C LEU A 137 2.58 3.85 7.00
N GLN A 138 2.00 2.74 6.56
CA GLN A 138 0.86 2.67 5.66
C GLN A 138 -0.25 1.91 6.40
N PRO A 139 -1.13 2.62 7.14
CA PRO A 139 -2.10 1.95 8.00
C PRO A 139 -3.24 1.27 7.22
N ILE A 140 -3.28 1.41 5.89
CA ILE A 140 -4.35 0.88 5.05
C ILE A 140 -3.77 -0.12 4.06
N ASP A 141 -4.36 -1.32 4.04
CA ASP A 141 -4.11 -2.36 3.03
C ASP A 141 -2.62 -2.71 2.88
N ASN A 142 -1.86 -2.55 3.98
CA ASN A 142 -0.49 -2.99 4.07
C ASN A 142 -0.34 -3.93 5.27
N ASP A 143 -0.50 -5.22 4.98
CA ASP A 143 -0.35 -6.31 5.95
C ASP A 143 1.12 -6.65 6.20
N ASN A 144 2.03 -6.23 5.31
CA ASN A 144 3.46 -6.46 5.42
C ASN A 144 4.12 -5.67 6.57
N GLN A 145 3.43 -4.62 7.05
CA GLN A 145 3.88 -3.83 8.20
C GLN A 145 3.40 -4.36 9.55
N ARG A 146 2.62 -5.45 9.58
CA ARG A 146 2.01 -5.97 10.80
C ARG A 146 2.63 -7.29 11.25
N TRP A 147 2.95 -7.34 12.54
CA TRP A 147 3.74 -8.41 13.13
C TRP A 147 3.04 -8.98 14.36
N LEU A 148 3.03 -10.31 14.46
CA LEU A 148 2.64 -11.06 15.65
C LEU A 148 3.91 -11.38 16.44
N ILE A 149 3.90 -11.04 17.73
CA ILE A 149 4.94 -11.46 18.67
C ILE A 149 4.52 -12.81 19.24
N VAL A 150 5.17 -13.88 18.76
CA VAL A 150 4.81 -15.25 19.12
C VAL A 150 5.87 -15.80 20.07
N PRO A 151 5.54 -16.11 21.34
CA PRO A 151 6.51 -16.68 22.27
C PRO A 151 7.14 -17.98 21.77
N GLU A 152 8.39 -18.23 22.16
CA GLU A 152 9.09 -19.50 21.89
C GLU A 152 8.21 -20.70 22.33
N GLY A 153 8.10 -21.70 21.47
CA GLY A 153 7.25 -22.88 21.70
C GLY A 153 5.76 -22.71 21.36
N LYS A 154 5.29 -21.51 20.98
CA LYS A 154 3.90 -21.27 20.54
C LYS A 154 3.75 -21.07 19.04
N LEU A 155 4.84 -21.17 18.27
CA LEU A 155 4.78 -21.04 16.82
C LEU A 155 4.29 -22.36 16.21
N GLU A 156 3.05 -22.35 15.71
CA GLU A 156 2.49 -23.47 14.96
C GLU A 156 3.05 -23.47 13.54
N LEU A 157 3.76 -24.54 13.16
CA LEU A 157 4.14 -24.78 11.77
C LEU A 157 2.88 -25.20 11.00
N THR A 158 2.37 -24.32 10.14
CA THR A 158 1.31 -24.69 9.19
C THR A 158 1.83 -25.80 8.28
N LYS A 159 1.42 -27.05 8.55
CA LYS A 159 1.50 -28.13 7.57
C LYS A 159 0.55 -27.76 6.44
N ASN A 160 1.09 -27.47 5.26
CA ASN A 160 0.32 -27.19 4.04
C ASN A 160 -0.80 -28.23 3.88
N SER A 161 -2.03 -27.84 4.22
CA SER A 161 -3.22 -28.53 3.76
C SER A 161 -3.67 -27.74 2.55
N GLU A 162 -3.49 -28.35 1.37
CA GLU A 162 -4.06 -27.92 0.11
C GLU A 162 -5.53 -27.54 0.33
N THR A 163 -5.79 -26.25 0.43
CA THR A 163 -7.14 -25.70 0.36
C THR A 163 -7.26 -25.06 -1.01
N SER A 164 -7.51 -25.95 -1.97
CA SER A 164 -8.02 -25.67 -3.29
C SER A 164 -9.33 -24.89 -3.16
N TYR A 165 -9.24 -23.57 -3.28
CA TYR A 165 -10.39 -22.71 -3.51
C TYR A 165 -10.36 -22.23 -4.96
N PHE A 166 -11.48 -22.50 -5.66
CA PHE A 166 -11.84 -22.14 -7.03
C PHE A 166 -11.37 -23.06 -8.16
N SER A 167 -12.08 -24.18 -8.31
CA SER A 167 -12.49 -24.65 -9.63
C SER A 167 -13.55 -23.69 -10.17
N LEU A 168 -13.24 -22.97 -11.24
CA LEU A 168 -14.24 -22.28 -12.06
C LEU A 168 -14.38 -23.04 -13.37
N GLU A 169 -15.59 -23.58 -13.53
CA GLU A 169 -16.04 -24.31 -14.69
C GLU A 169 -15.93 -23.47 -15.96
N GLN A 170 -15.55 -24.18 -17.00
CA GLN A 170 -15.30 -23.73 -18.35
C GLN A 170 -16.63 -23.53 -19.06
N ASP A 171 -17.02 -22.28 -19.33
CA ASP A 171 -18.18 -22.00 -20.17
C ASP A 171 -17.87 -21.04 -21.32
N THR A 172 -17.80 -21.67 -22.49
CA THR A 172 -18.31 -21.27 -23.81
C THR A 172 -18.13 -19.82 -24.32
N ILE A 173 -17.24 -19.75 -25.31
CA ILE A 173 -17.04 -18.68 -26.30
C ILE A 173 -18.36 -18.31 -26.98
N ASN A 174 -18.74 -17.03 -26.93
CA ASN A 174 -19.72 -16.42 -27.84
C ASN A 174 -19.29 -15.00 -28.24
N THR A 175 -18.85 -14.88 -29.49
CA THR A 175 -18.51 -13.64 -30.19
C THR A 175 -19.77 -12.94 -30.70
N PRO A 176 -19.90 -11.59 -30.62
CA PRO A 176 -20.83 -10.85 -31.46
C PRO A 176 -20.14 -10.08 -32.62
N PRO A 177 -20.89 -9.71 -33.67
CA PRO A 177 -20.39 -9.28 -34.99
C PRO A 177 -20.06 -7.78 -35.08
N PRO A 178 -19.42 -7.32 -36.19
CA PRO A 178 -18.95 -5.95 -36.31
C PRO A 178 -20.09 -4.99 -36.69
N SER A 179 -20.02 -3.74 -36.22
CA SER A 179 -20.88 -2.66 -36.70
C SER A 179 -20.07 -1.38 -36.88
N THR A 180 -20.30 -0.78 -38.03
CA THR A 180 -19.56 0.29 -38.69
C THR A 180 -20.15 1.69 -38.37
N THR A 181 -19.27 2.70 -38.41
CA THR A 181 -19.50 4.15 -38.69
C THR A 181 -20.04 5.07 -37.56
N PRO A 182 -19.90 6.41 -37.66
CA PRO A 182 -18.73 7.22 -38.03
C PRO A 182 -18.42 8.35 -37.01
N SER A 183 -17.18 8.85 -37.00
CA SER A 183 -16.72 9.98 -36.18
C SER A 183 -17.20 11.35 -36.72
N PRO A 184 -17.48 12.35 -35.87
CA PRO A 184 -17.54 13.74 -36.30
C PRO A 184 -16.22 14.50 -36.05
N THR A 185 -15.84 15.25 -37.07
CA THR A 185 -14.71 16.18 -37.17
C THR A 185 -15.03 17.50 -36.45
N TYR A 186 -14.10 18.03 -35.66
CA TYR A 186 -14.14 19.41 -35.15
C TYR A 186 -13.17 20.29 -35.96
N PRO A 187 -13.58 21.49 -36.41
CA PRO A 187 -12.65 22.50 -36.90
C PRO A 187 -12.10 23.36 -35.75
N PHE A 188 -10.83 23.71 -35.88
CA PHE A 188 -10.03 24.52 -34.96
C PHE A 188 -9.67 25.85 -35.65
N SER A 189 -9.81 26.99 -34.97
CA SER A 189 -9.04 28.27 -35.12
C SER A 189 -9.79 29.40 -34.37
N SER A 190 -9.27 30.02 -33.29
CA SER A 190 -8.26 31.10 -33.19
C SER A 190 -8.73 32.38 -33.90
N THR A 191 -8.82 33.58 -33.32
CA THR A 191 -7.97 34.37 -32.39
C THR A 191 -8.76 35.64 -32.00
N ASP A 192 -8.53 36.26 -30.83
CA ASP A 192 -8.11 37.68 -30.81
C ASP A 192 -7.62 38.17 -29.45
N VAL A 193 -6.65 39.08 -29.51
CA VAL A 193 -5.86 39.62 -28.39
C VAL A 193 -6.11 41.14 -28.31
N ASN A 194 -6.16 41.65 -27.06
CA ASN A 194 -6.13 43.06 -26.62
C ASN A 194 -7.46 43.85 -26.54
N GLN A 195 -8.02 43.90 -25.32
CA GLN A 195 -8.45 45.18 -24.72
C GLN A 195 -8.57 45.06 -23.19
N PHE A 196 -7.69 45.75 -22.44
CA PHE A 196 -7.85 45.99 -21.01
C PHE A 196 -8.56 47.34 -20.77
N PRO A 197 -9.20 47.52 -19.61
CA PRO A 197 -8.73 48.59 -18.73
C PRO A 197 -8.54 48.17 -17.27
N GLN A 198 -7.63 48.89 -16.62
CA GLN A 198 -7.13 48.74 -15.25
C GLN A 198 -8.20 48.78 -14.16
N GLY A 199 -8.09 47.88 -13.17
CA GLY A 199 -8.80 47.97 -11.91
C GLY A 199 -8.50 46.79 -10.98
N LEU A 200 -7.74 47.07 -9.90
CA LEU A 200 -7.52 46.26 -8.70
C LEU A 200 -7.06 44.80 -8.90
N THR A 201 -5.76 44.57 -8.69
CA THR A 201 -5.17 43.23 -8.56
C THR A 201 -5.89 42.44 -7.45
N PRO A 202 -6.52 41.28 -7.74
CA PRO A 202 -6.91 40.36 -6.69
C PRO A 202 -5.64 39.80 -6.05
N ALA A 203 -5.59 39.85 -4.73
CA ALA A 203 -4.55 39.22 -3.94
C ALA A 203 -4.34 37.78 -4.41
N LYS A 204 -3.07 37.43 -4.63
CA LYS A 204 -2.59 36.09 -4.98
C LYS A 204 -2.87 35.14 -3.82
N ARG A 205 -4.14 34.79 -3.64
CA ARG A 205 -4.56 33.68 -2.80
C ARG A 205 -4.23 32.44 -3.61
N GLY A 206 -3.05 31.88 -3.35
CA GLY A 206 -2.67 30.57 -3.86
C GLY A 206 -3.79 29.62 -3.51
N SER A 207 -4.54 29.19 -4.51
CA SER A 207 -5.45 28.06 -4.40
C SER A 207 -4.56 26.86 -4.13
N HIS A 208 -4.38 26.52 -2.85
CA HIS A 208 -4.12 25.14 -2.49
C HIS A 208 -5.26 24.35 -3.13
N SER A 209 -4.99 23.68 -4.24
CA SER A 209 -5.87 22.66 -4.78
C SER A 209 -6.24 21.76 -3.62
N ALA A 210 -7.53 21.68 -3.30
CA ALA A 210 -8.01 20.89 -2.19
C ALA A 210 -7.41 19.49 -2.29
N ILE A 211 -6.50 19.17 -1.37
CA ILE A 211 -5.98 17.83 -1.20
C ILE A 211 -7.18 17.03 -0.72
N PHE A 212 -7.83 16.32 -1.63
CA PHE A 212 -8.86 15.36 -1.24
C PHE A 212 -8.16 14.30 -0.41
N SER A 213 -8.50 14.19 0.88
CA SER A 213 -7.87 13.20 1.75
C SER A 213 -8.31 11.81 1.28
N ILE A 214 -7.38 10.85 1.32
CA ILE A 214 -7.61 9.47 0.86
C ILE A 214 -8.77 8.80 1.64
N GLU A 215 -9.04 9.27 2.85
CA GLU A 215 -10.17 8.88 3.69
C GLU A 215 -11.52 9.23 3.03
N ALA A 216 -11.64 10.38 2.37
CA ALA A 216 -12.86 10.76 1.66
C ALA A 216 -13.14 9.85 0.47
N PHE A 217 -12.10 9.41 -0.25
CA PHE A 217 -12.23 8.45 -1.33
C PHE A 217 -12.75 7.09 -0.85
N LYS A 218 -12.26 6.63 0.30
CA LYS A 218 -12.68 5.36 0.93
C LYS A 218 -14.11 5.40 1.44
N ASP A 219 -14.49 6.49 2.11
CA ASP A 219 -15.86 6.68 2.58
C ASP A 219 -16.85 6.52 1.42
N TYR A 220 -16.61 7.25 0.33
CA TYR A 220 -17.49 7.15 -0.84
C TYR A 220 -17.43 5.80 -1.54
N HIS A 221 -16.27 5.15 -1.60
CA HIS A 221 -16.17 3.79 -2.16
C HIS A 221 -17.02 2.80 -1.38
N ASN A 222 -16.91 2.77 -0.06
CA ASN A 222 -17.73 1.87 0.76
C ASN A 222 -19.23 2.17 0.59
N ARG A 223 -19.60 3.45 0.55
CA ARG A 223 -21.01 3.84 0.35
C ARG A 223 -21.56 3.41 -1.01
N VAL A 224 -20.76 3.48 -2.07
CA VAL A 224 -21.17 3.08 -3.44
C VAL A 224 -21.13 1.56 -3.64
N TYR A 225 -20.03 0.90 -3.27
CA TYR A 225 -19.75 -0.50 -3.62
C TYR A 225 -20.01 -1.49 -2.48
N GLY A 226 -19.87 -1.06 -1.22
CA GLY A 226 -20.11 -1.90 -0.05
C GLY A 226 -21.56 -1.85 0.43
N SER A 227 -22.02 -0.66 0.82
CA SER A 227 -23.37 -0.43 1.38
C SER A 227 -24.43 -0.12 0.35
N GLN A 228 -24.04 0.21 -0.89
CA GLN A 228 -24.94 0.55 -2.01
C GLN A 228 -25.98 1.63 -1.66
N GLU A 229 -25.54 2.72 -1.02
CA GLU A 229 -26.43 3.83 -0.65
C GLU A 229 -26.98 4.55 -1.88
N ALA A 230 -28.28 4.85 -1.90
CA ALA A 230 -28.91 5.54 -3.04
C ALA A 230 -28.56 7.04 -3.15
N ASN A 231 -28.28 7.70 -2.02
CA ASN A 231 -28.18 9.16 -1.96
C ASN A 231 -26.72 9.63 -2.01
N ILE A 232 -26.05 9.42 -3.14
CA ILE A 232 -24.65 9.80 -3.33
C ILE A 232 -24.53 10.88 -4.41
N SER A 233 -23.83 11.96 -4.08
CA SER A 233 -23.57 13.07 -5.03
C SER A 233 -22.66 12.63 -6.18
N ASP A 234 -22.71 13.35 -7.32
CA ASP A 234 -21.79 13.16 -8.46
C ASP A 234 -20.32 13.15 -8.03
N LYS A 235 -19.97 14.00 -7.05
CA LYS A 235 -18.64 14.09 -6.46
C LYS A 235 -18.27 12.83 -5.68
N GLY A 236 -19.22 12.26 -4.94
CA GLY A 236 -19.04 11.02 -4.19
C GLY A 236 -18.87 9.83 -5.13
N ILE A 237 -19.71 9.72 -6.15
CA ILE A 237 -19.58 8.66 -7.17
C ILE A 237 -18.23 8.78 -7.91
N ALA A 238 -17.81 9.99 -8.24
CA ALA A 238 -16.52 10.22 -8.89
C ALA A 238 -15.33 9.81 -8.01
N MET A 239 -15.38 10.10 -6.70
CA MET A 239 -14.36 9.63 -5.75
C MET A 239 -14.37 8.11 -5.60
N ALA A 240 -15.54 7.51 -5.42
CA ALA A 240 -15.71 6.06 -5.26
C ALA A 240 -15.15 5.29 -6.46
N THR A 241 -15.53 5.69 -7.67
CA THR A 241 -15.12 5.04 -8.93
C THR A 241 -13.63 5.20 -9.21
N ALA A 242 -13.07 6.39 -8.96
CA ALA A 242 -11.62 6.61 -9.06
C ALA A 242 -10.85 5.72 -8.07
N TYR A 243 -11.29 5.63 -6.81
CA TYR A 243 -10.64 4.76 -5.83
C TYR A 243 -10.78 3.27 -6.17
N HIS A 244 -11.96 2.84 -6.63
CA HIS A 244 -12.24 1.45 -7.02
C HIS A 244 -11.31 0.98 -8.14
N ILE A 245 -11.16 1.77 -9.19
CA ILE A 245 -10.25 1.45 -10.31
C ILE A 245 -8.79 1.49 -9.87
N PHE A 246 -8.42 2.43 -9.00
CA PHE A 246 -7.07 2.52 -8.49
C PHE A 246 -6.67 1.27 -7.68
N GLN A 247 -7.56 0.76 -6.81
CA GLN A 247 -7.34 -0.47 -6.05
C GLN A 247 -7.20 -1.68 -6.97
N ASN A 248 -8.14 -1.86 -7.91
CA ASN A 248 -8.10 -2.99 -8.84
C ASN A 248 -6.84 -2.97 -9.70
N TRP A 249 -6.44 -1.79 -10.19
CA TRP A 249 -5.20 -1.64 -10.95
C TRP A 249 -3.96 -1.99 -10.11
N LYS A 250 -3.91 -1.59 -8.83
CA LYS A 250 -2.81 -1.99 -7.94
C LYS A 250 -2.76 -3.49 -7.73
N LEU A 251 -3.91 -4.14 -7.53
CA LEU A 251 -3.99 -5.61 -7.39
C LEU A 251 -3.54 -6.31 -8.67
N ASP A 252 -3.92 -5.79 -9.84
CA ASP A 252 -3.49 -6.34 -11.14
C ASP A 252 -1.98 -6.23 -11.35
N GLN A 253 -1.35 -5.14 -10.88
CA GLN A 253 0.11 -4.97 -10.90
C GLN A 253 0.84 -5.96 -9.99
N ILE A 254 0.22 -6.32 -8.85
CA ILE A 254 0.78 -7.31 -7.92
C ILE A 254 0.63 -8.73 -8.49
N ALA A 255 -0.44 -9.01 -9.23
CA ALA A 255 -0.74 -10.33 -9.78
C ALA A 255 0.01 -10.66 -11.09
N HIS A 256 0.39 -9.65 -11.87
CA HIS A 256 1.12 -9.82 -13.13
C HIS A 256 2.50 -9.17 -13.03
N ASP A 257 3.52 -10.00 -12.75
CA ASP A 257 4.95 -9.62 -12.74
C ASP A 257 5.27 -8.63 -13.88
N PHE A 258 5.63 -7.39 -13.51
CA PHE A 258 6.36 -6.37 -14.28
C PHE A 258 6.43 -6.56 -15.81
N ILE A 259 5.29 -6.68 -16.49
CA ILE A 259 5.26 -6.49 -17.94
C ILE A 259 5.16 -5.00 -18.17
N SER A 260 6.31 -4.40 -18.45
CA SER A 260 6.51 -3.07 -19.04
C SER A 260 5.31 -2.62 -19.87
N ILE A 261 4.39 -1.87 -19.25
CA ILE A 261 3.34 -1.16 -19.98
C ILE A 261 3.89 0.23 -20.24
N SER A 262 4.76 0.35 -21.25
CA SER A 262 5.15 1.63 -21.85
C SER A 262 4.00 2.32 -22.62
N GLY A 263 2.76 1.99 -22.29
CA GLY A 263 1.56 2.71 -22.70
C GLY A 263 1.16 3.70 -21.62
N ASP A 264 0.58 4.82 -22.01
CA ASP A 264 0.18 5.90 -21.11
C ASP A 264 -0.80 5.40 -20.02
N VAL A 265 -0.25 5.02 -18.86
CA VAL A 265 -1.00 4.47 -17.70
C VAL A 265 -2.10 5.44 -17.28
N ARG A 266 -1.86 6.74 -17.40
CA ARG A 266 -2.85 7.78 -17.10
C ARG A 266 -4.07 7.64 -18.02
N SER A 267 -3.85 7.53 -19.32
CA SER A 267 -4.93 7.29 -20.30
C SER A 267 -5.68 5.98 -20.04
N ARG A 268 -4.97 4.90 -19.67
CA ARG A 268 -5.61 3.61 -19.33
C ARG A 268 -6.49 3.72 -18.09
N LEU A 269 -5.97 4.33 -17.02
CA LEU A 269 -6.72 4.53 -15.76
C LEU A 269 -7.96 5.40 -15.97
N GLN A 270 -7.84 6.48 -16.76
CA GLN A 270 -8.98 7.31 -17.14
C GLN A 270 -10.03 6.51 -17.91
N LEU A 271 -9.63 5.72 -18.90
CA LEU A 271 -10.55 4.88 -19.68
C LEU A 271 -11.29 3.85 -18.81
N LEU A 272 -10.59 3.16 -17.92
CA LEU A 272 -11.20 2.20 -16.99
C LEU A 272 -12.19 2.89 -16.05
N THR A 273 -11.82 4.06 -15.52
CA THR A 273 -12.69 4.87 -14.65
C THR A 273 -13.94 5.33 -15.38
N GLN A 274 -13.83 5.76 -16.64
CA GLN A 274 -14.97 6.17 -17.47
C GLN A 274 -15.93 5.02 -17.76
N LYS A 275 -15.40 3.84 -18.06
CA LYS A 275 -16.20 2.62 -18.27
C LYS A 275 -16.95 2.25 -17.01
N GLU A 276 -16.29 2.33 -15.85
CA GLU A 276 -16.89 1.98 -14.57
C GLU A 276 -17.99 2.97 -14.16
N VAL A 277 -17.76 4.28 -14.30
CA VAL A 277 -18.83 5.29 -14.09
C VAL A 277 -20.02 5.02 -15.02
N SER A 278 -19.74 4.71 -16.28
CA SER A 278 -20.80 4.41 -17.25
C SER A 278 -21.59 3.16 -16.87
N LYS A 279 -20.92 2.10 -16.42
CA LYS A 279 -21.56 0.88 -15.93
C LYS A 279 -22.42 1.16 -14.69
N LEU A 280 -21.85 1.86 -13.71
CA LEU A 280 -22.50 2.16 -12.44
C LEU A 280 -23.77 3.01 -12.62
N LEU A 281 -23.71 4.05 -13.44
CA LEU A 281 -24.84 4.96 -13.67
C LEU A 281 -25.87 4.42 -14.68
N SER A 282 -25.49 3.48 -15.55
CA SER A 282 -26.44 2.89 -16.52
C SER A 282 -27.17 1.67 -15.97
N ASN A 283 -26.57 0.93 -15.03
CA ASN A 283 -27.13 -0.32 -14.49
C ASN A 283 -27.82 -0.15 -13.13
N SER A 284 -27.69 1.01 -12.48
CA SER A 284 -28.19 1.22 -11.12
C SER A 284 -29.37 2.18 -11.08
N ALA A 285 -30.55 1.66 -10.72
CA ALA A 285 -31.72 2.50 -10.42
C ALA A 285 -31.48 3.48 -9.25
N LEU A 286 -30.45 3.21 -8.44
CA LEU A 286 -30.08 4.00 -7.26
C LEU A 286 -29.50 5.37 -7.62
N TYR A 287 -28.86 5.52 -8.78
CA TYR A 287 -28.09 6.73 -9.15
C TYR A 287 -28.68 7.47 -10.36
N SER A 288 -29.99 7.32 -10.59
CA SER A 288 -30.70 7.87 -11.75
C SER A 288 -30.67 9.40 -11.86
N ASN A 289 -30.43 10.10 -10.74
CA ASN A 289 -30.35 11.56 -10.67
C ASN A 289 -28.95 12.13 -10.87
N ASN A 290 -27.93 11.28 -11.06
CA ASN A 290 -26.54 11.71 -11.18
C ASN A 290 -26.14 12.07 -12.61
N HIS A 291 -25.36 13.15 -12.77
CA HIS A 291 -24.94 13.61 -14.09
C HIS A 291 -23.74 12.79 -14.58
N LYS A 292 -23.97 11.93 -15.58
CA LYS A 292 -22.97 11.02 -16.14
C LYS A 292 -21.71 11.75 -16.63
N GLU A 293 -21.85 12.81 -17.40
CA GLU A 293 -20.73 13.56 -17.97
C GLU A 293 -19.89 14.28 -16.90
N ASN A 294 -20.56 14.90 -15.92
CA ASN A 294 -19.89 15.57 -14.80
C ASN A 294 -19.09 14.57 -13.95
N THR A 295 -19.70 13.42 -13.67
CA THR A 295 -19.08 12.34 -12.88
C THR A 295 -17.87 11.76 -13.60
N ILE A 296 -17.97 11.53 -14.92
CA ILE A 296 -16.87 11.08 -15.77
C ILE A 296 -15.69 12.07 -15.76
N SER A 297 -15.98 13.36 -15.96
CA SER A 297 -14.94 14.40 -15.99
C SER A 297 -14.21 14.50 -14.65
N LEU A 298 -14.97 14.44 -13.56
CA LEU A 298 -14.43 14.54 -12.21
C LEU A 298 -13.63 13.28 -11.83
N SER A 299 -14.15 12.09 -12.08
CA SER A 299 -13.46 10.83 -11.76
C SER A 299 -12.17 10.68 -12.55
N SER A 300 -12.16 11.09 -13.83
CA SER A 300 -10.96 11.09 -14.69
C SER A 300 -9.86 12.02 -14.19
N ARG A 301 -10.20 13.08 -13.46
CA ARG A 301 -9.22 13.97 -12.83
C ARG A 301 -8.72 13.38 -11.51
N LEU A 302 -9.64 12.85 -10.71
CA LEU A 302 -9.35 12.31 -9.39
C LEU A 302 -8.48 11.05 -9.45
N ILE A 303 -8.68 10.18 -10.44
CA ILE A 303 -7.83 8.99 -10.63
C ILE A 303 -6.38 9.34 -10.94
N ILE A 304 -6.14 10.38 -11.73
CA ILE A 304 -4.78 10.87 -12.01
C ILE A 304 -4.16 11.48 -10.77
N GLN A 305 -4.94 12.24 -10.00
CA GLN A 305 -4.49 12.79 -8.74
C GLN A 305 -4.11 11.69 -7.74
N LEU A 306 -4.90 10.62 -7.63
CA LEU A 306 -4.58 9.45 -6.80
C LEU A 306 -3.30 8.75 -7.26
N TYR A 307 -3.14 8.57 -8.58
CA TYR A 307 -1.97 7.97 -9.18
C TYR A 307 -0.69 8.79 -8.93
N ASP A 308 -0.74 10.11 -9.15
CA ASP A 308 0.42 10.99 -8.99
C ASP A 308 0.79 11.22 -7.50
N GLN A 309 -0.18 11.11 -6.58
CA GLN A 309 0.05 11.29 -5.13
C GLN A 309 0.46 10.02 -4.40
N THR A 310 0.28 8.85 -5.02
CA THR A 310 0.72 7.59 -4.43
C THR A 310 2.12 7.30 -4.95
N PRO A 311 3.14 7.13 -4.10
CA PRO A 311 4.44 6.68 -4.58
C PRO A 311 4.27 5.32 -5.25
N ILE A 312 4.44 5.32 -6.57
CA ILE A 312 4.55 4.09 -7.36
C ILE A 312 6.00 3.69 -7.17
N SER A 313 6.24 2.63 -6.39
CA SER A 313 7.59 2.07 -6.29
C SER A 313 8.08 1.74 -7.72
N PRO A 314 9.27 2.18 -8.12
CA PRO A 314 9.88 1.76 -9.38
C PRO A 314 10.15 0.25 -9.39
#